data_AF-A0A4V2K265-F1
#
_entry.id   AF-A0A4V2K265-F1
#
_cell.length_a   1.000
_cell.length_b   1.000
_cell.length_c   1.000
_cell.angle_alpha   90.00
_cell.angle_beta   90.00
_cell.angle_gamma   90.00
#
_symmetry.space_group_name_H-M   'P 1'
#
loop_
_entity.id
_entity.type
_entity.pdbx_description
1 polymer ?
#
loop_
_entity_poly.entity_id
_entity_poly.type
_entity_poly.pdbx_seq_one_letter_code
_entity_poly.pdbx_strand_id
1 'polypeptide(L)'
;MAPDATPIPGHKAVETLVAKLRRRQIVGSRQAALETVLVLRQVVSRARFSNIQQLIVIIREAGRRLVEAQPKEHTVGNTVRRVLHNIREEYQSAIKSSAPTSLRNVYTISKFVLQGQPRKQTVGAPKSETTATLKEDDPDDPDSFARGIKPILMEAIQDVLDELETVYDNVSKTAKDHIHSDEIILTIGHSRTVEAFLKSAGHTRNYTVIVAETAPSYSGHDMARALSAAGISTFLVPDSSIYAIMSRVNKIILGAHAILANGGLVAITGSLLAATAARAHSTPVVVCAGQFKLTPLWNLYHDYGALDFADPSSVLGFEEGKLVERVDVVNPYYDYVGPELVDVFITNDGDHPPSSVYRLIKETYDDDDHEL
;
A
#
# COMPACT_ATOMS: atom_id res chain seq x y z
N MET A 1 -11.25 -13.57 32.49
CA MET A 1 -9.82 -13.33 32.73
C MET A 1 -9.15 -13.33 31.37
N ALA A 2 -8.86 -12.16 30.81
CA ALA A 2 -7.98 -12.07 29.64
C ALA A 2 -6.57 -12.49 30.10
N PRO A 3 -5.83 -13.30 29.33
CA PRO A 3 -4.48 -13.67 29.70
C PRO A 3 -3.60 -12.41 29.72
N ASP A 4 -2.83 -12.23 30.78
CA ASP A 4 -1.88 -11.14 30.94
C ASP A 4 -0.95 -11.09 29.71
N ALA A 5 -1.09 -10.03 28.91
CA ALA A 5 -0.26 -9.79 27.75
C ALA A 5 1.18 -9.56 28.21
N THR A 6 2.12 -10.31 27.63
CA THR A 6 3.55 -10.04 27.78
C THR A 6 3.83 -8.59 27.41
N PRO A 7 4.63 -7.84 28.19
CA PRO A 7 4.85 -6.43 27.93
C PRO A 7 5.58 -6.26 26.58
N ILE A 8 4.86 -5.75 25.58
CA ILE A 8 5.39 -5.50 24.24
C ILE A 8 6.58 -4.53 24.35
N PRO A 9 7.78 -4.89 23.87
CA PRO A 9 8.92 -3.99 23.83
C PRO A 9 8.58 -2.72 23.03
N GLY A 10 8.74 -1.54 23.63
CA GLY A 10 8.34 -0.29 22.98
C GLY A 10 6.84 0.06 23.10
N HIS A 11 6.11 -0.58 24.02
CA HIS A 11 4.68 -0.36 24.30
C HIS A 11 4.20 1.10 24.20
N LYS A 12 4.95 2.06 24.76
CA LYS A 12 4.59 3.49 24.73
C LYS A 12 4.45 4.05 23.31
N ALA A 13 5.32 3.63 22.37
CA ALA A 13 5.27 4.07 20.98
C ALA A 13 4.05 3.49 20.26
N VAL A 14 3.80 2.19 20.47
CA VAL A 14 2.61 1.49 19.95
C VAL A 14 1.33 2.16 20.43
N GLU A 15 1.20 2.40 21.74
CA GLU A 15 0.02 3.07 22.31
C GLU A 15 -0.19 4.49 21.80
N THR A 16 0.91 5.23 21.60
CA THR A 16 0.84 6.58 21.04
C THR A 16 0.28 6.54 19.62
N LEU A 17 0.72 5.58 18.80
CA LEU A 17 0.21 5.41 17.44
C LEU A 17 -1.24 4.92 17.45
N VAL A 18 -1.59 3.94 18.29
CA VAL A 18 -2.98 3.46 18.48
C VAL A 18 -3.91 4.63 18.83
N ALA A 19 -3.50 5.51 19.75
CA ALA A 19 -4.29 6.68 20.12
C ALA A 19 -4.45 7.67 18.95
N LYS A 20 -3.39 7.90 18.16
CA LYS A 20 -3.46 8.75 16.96
C LYS A 20 -4.38 8.16 15.88
N LEU A 21 -4.32 6.85 15.66
CA LEU A 21 -5.16 6.12 14.69
C LEU A 21 -6.64 6.17 15.09
N ARG A 22 -6.96 5.87 16.36
CA ARG A 22 -8.33 5.94 16.88
C ARG A 22 -8.94 7.34 16.79
N ARG A 23 -8.11 8.37 16.97
CA ARG A 23 -8.53 9.78 16.85
C ARG A 23 -8.54 10.31 15.41
N ARG A 24 -8.27 9.46 14.41
CA ARG A 24 -8.17 9.84 12.98
C ARG A 24 -7.23 11.03 12.75
N GLN A 25 -6.15 11.14 13.54
CA GLN A 25 -5.16 12.23 13.37
C GLN A 25 -4.19 11.95 12.21
N ILE A 26 -3.97 10.67 11.91
CA ILE A 26 -3.19 10.23 10.76
C ILE A 26 -4.20 9.79 9.71
N VAL A 27 -4.39 10.63 8.69
CA VAL A 27 -5.28 10.35 7.57
C VAL A 27 -4.45 10.15 6.32
N GLY A 28 -4.67 9.03 5.64
CA GLY A 28 -4.04 8.70 4.38
C GLY A 28 -3.04 7.55 4.48
N SER A 29 -3.10 6.70 3.46
CA SER A 29 -2.39 5.43 3.38
C SER A 29 -0.87 5.57 3.58
N ARG A 30 -0.22 6.56 2.93
CA ARG A 30 1.24 6.72 3.02
C ARG A 30 1.68 7.15 4.41
N GLN A 31 1.00 8.09 5.04
CA GLN A 31 1.38 8.57 6.37
C GLN A 31 1.15 7.48 7.42
N ALA A 32 0.06 6.73 7.29
CA ALA A 32 -0.20 5.55 8.12
C ALA A 32 0.89 4.48 7.95
N ALA A 33 1.32 4.19 6.71
CA ALA A 33 2.43 3.27 6.44
C ALA A 33 3.74 3.71 7.12
N LEU A 34 4.16 4.95 6.88
CA LEU A 34 5.42 5.49 7.40
C LEU A 34 5.48 5.47 8.94
N GLU A 35 4.43 5.96 9.61
CA GLU A 35 4.35 5.94 11.07
C GLU A 35 4.35 4.50 11.62
N THR A 36 3.71 3.56 10.91
CA THR A 36 3.70 2.14 11.27
C THR A 36 5.09 1.53 11.17
N VAL A 37 5.82 1.72 10.07
CA VAL A 37 7.21 1.24 9.91
C VAL A 37 8.10 1.82 11.01
N LEU A 38 7.99 3.12 11.30
CA LEU A 38 8.80 3.78 12.33
C LEU A 38 8.55 3.20 13.73
N VAL A 39 7.30 2.88 14.07
CA VAL A 39 6.97 2.21 15.33
C VAL A 39 7.50 0.78 15.36
N LEU A 40 7.32 0.00 14.29
CA LEU A 40 7.86 -1.37 14.20
C LEU A 40 9.39 -1.39 14.34
N ARG A 41 10.08 -0.43 13.73
CA ARG A 41 11.53 -0.25 13.89
C ARG A 41 11.93 -0.05 15.35
N GLN A 42 11.17 0.74 16.12
CA GLN A 42 11.42 0.93 17.55
C GLN A 42 11.12 -0.32 18.38
N VAL A 43 10.09 -1.08 18.02
CA VAL A 43 9.74 -2.36 18.66
C VAL A 43 10.88 -3.36 18.46
N VAL A 44 11.35 -3.56 17.23
CA VAL A 44 12.43 -4.52 16.91
C VAL A 44 13.75 -4.11 17.57
N SER A 45 14.09 -2.81 17.57
CA SER A 45 15.29 -2.30 18.24
C SER A 45 15.31 -2.63 19.74
N ARG A 46 14.17 -2.50 20.42
CA ARG A 46 14.03 -2.73 21.87
C ARG A 46 13.70 -4.16 22.25
N ALA A 47 13.24 -4.98 21.30
CA ALA A 47 12.88 -6.36 21.55
C ALA A 47 14.07 -7.20 22.01
N ARG A 48 13.84 -8.09 22.96
CA ARG A 48 14.77 -9.15 23.35
C ARG A 48 14.15 -10.47 22.93
N PHE A 49 14.91 -11.28 22.21
CA PHE A 49 14.43 -12.54 21.66
C PHE A 49 15.61 -13.49 21.48
N SER A 50 15.40 -14.77 21.76
CA SER A 50 16.41 -15.83 21.60
C SER A 50 16.23 -16.62 20.31
N ASN A 51 15.03 -16.54 19.72
CA ASN A 51 14.65 -17.21 18.49
C ASN A 51 13.88 -16.23 17.59
N ILE A 52 13.99 -16.39 16.26
CA ILE A 52 13.23 -15.61 15.29
C ILE A 52 11.71 -15.72 15.50
N GLN A 53 11.22 -16.88 15.93
CA GLN A 53 9.79 -17.10 16.19
C GLN A 53 9.26 -16.21 17.31
N GLN A 54 10.06 -15.96 18.35
CA GLN A 54 9.69 -15.03 19.43
C GLN A 54 9.57 -13.60 18.89
N LEU A 55 10.46 -13.18 17.99
CA LEU A 55 10.37 -11.86 17.36
C LEU A 55 9.13 -11.73 16.48
N ILE A 56 8.82 -12.74 15.66
CA ILE A 56 7.62 -12.77 14.82
C ILE A 56 6.35 -12.62 15.67
N VAL A 57 6.27 -13.32 16.81
CA VAL A 57 5.13 -13.19 17.73
C VAL A 57 5.03 -11.78 18.31
N ILE A 58 6.15 -11.16 18.71
CA ILE A 58 6.16 -9.78 19.22
C ILE A 58 5.65 -8.79 18.16
N ILE A 59 6.11 -8.93 16.92
CA ILE A 59 5.71 -8.04 15.81
C ILE A 59 4.23 -8.27 15.46
N ARG A 60 3.78 -9.52 15.40
CA ARG A 60 2.37 -9.87 15.16
C ARG A 60 1.46 -9.27 16.23
N GLU A 61 1.80 -9.40 17.51
CA GLU A 61 0.99 -8.84 18.59
C GLU A 61 0.94 -7.30 18.53
N ALA A 62 2.08 -6.65 18.25
CA ALA A 62 2.10 -5.20 18.03
C ALA A 62 1.23 -4.81 16.81
N GLY A 63 1.31 -5.58 15.73
CA GLY A 63 0.53 -5.39 14.51
C GLY A 63 -0.98 -5.56 14.73
N ARG A 64 -1.40 -6.62 15.41
CA ARG A 64 -2.81 -6.87 15.76
C ARG A 64 -3.41 -5.67 16.48
N ARG A 65 -2.71 -5.15 17.50
CA ARG A 65 -3.16 -3.98 18.27
C ARG A 65 -3.28 -2.72 17.42
N LEU A 66 -2.40 -2.54 16.43
CA LEU A 66 -2.46 -1.41 15.50
C LEU A 66 -3.64 -1.56 14.51
N VAL A 67 -3.89 -2.77 14.01
CA VAL A 67 -5.01 -3.05 13.10
C VAL A 67 -6.36 -2.91 13.82
N GLU A 68 -6.47 -3.40 15.06
CA GLU A 68 -7.67 -3.22 15.89
C GLU A 68 -7.97 -1.75 16.21
N ALA A 69 -6.95 -0.88 16.18
CA ALA A 69 -7.15 0.55 16.42
C ALA A 69 -7.96 1.23 15.31
N GLN A 70 -7.75 0.80 14.05
CA GLN A 70 -8.47 1.31 12.88
C GLN A 70 -8.47 0.24 11.77
N PRO A 71 -9.43 -0.70 11.77
CA PRO A 71 -9.43 -1.84 10.85
C PRO A 71 -9.67 -1.44 9.39
N LYS A 72 -10.30 -0.27 9.16
CA LYS A 72 -10.57 0.25 7.82
C LYS A 72 -9.33 0.78 7.12
N GLU A 73 -8.27 1.12 7.84
CA GLU A 73 -6.99 1.54 7.25
C GLU A 73 -6.12 0.30 7.00
N HIS A 74 -6.32 -0.34 5.85
CA HIS A 74 -5.67 -1.62 5.52
C HIS A 74 -4.15 -1.49 5.41
N THR A 75 -3.66 -0.30 5.06
CA THR A 75 -2.25 0.01 4.88
C THR A 75 -1.40 -0.32 6.13
N VAL A 76 -1.95 -0.14 7.32
CA VAL A 76 -1.26 -0.45 8.60
C VAL A 76 -0.97 -1.95 8.67
N GLY A 77 -1.98 -2.78 8.45
CA GLY A 77 -1.81 -4.24 8.45
C GLY A 77 -0.91 -4.72 7.33
N ASN A 78 -1.03 -4.14 6.13
CA ASN A 78 -0.19 -4.47 4.97
C ASN A 78 1.29 -4.20 5.26
N THR A 79 1.58 -3.05 5.89
CA THR A 79 2.94 -2.66 6.27
C THR A 79 3.53 -3.64 7.29
N VAL A 80 2.73 -4.08 8.28
CA VAL A 80 3.16 -5.10 9.25
C VAL A 80 3.50 -6.42 8.55
N ARG A 81 2.64 -6.88 7.63
CA ARG A 81 2.86 -8.12 6.87
C ARG A 81 4.09 -8.04 5.98
N ARG A 82 4.31 -6.90 5.32
CA ARG A 82 5.50 -6.65 4.50
C ARG A 82 6.78 -6.72 5.33
N VAL A 83 6.78 -6.10 6.52
CA VAL A 83 7.92 -6.16 7.45
C VAL A 83 8.17 -7.59 7.93
N LEU A 84 7.12 -8.35 8.26
CA LEU A 84 7.26 -9.76 8.66
C LEU A 84 7.85 -10.62 7.53
N HIS A 85 7.37 -10.43 6.30
CA HIS A 85 7.88 -11.12 5.12
C HIS A 85 9.37 -10.82 4.88
N ASN A 86 9.77 -9.55 4.83
CA ASN A 86 11.17 -9.17 4.64
C ASN A 86 12.08 -9.72 5.77
N ILE A 87 11.61 -9.72 7.01
CA ILE A 87 12.34 -10.31 8.15
C ILE A 87 12.54 -11.82 7.94
N ARG A 88 11.53 -12.55 7.46
CA ARG A 88 11.65 -13.99 7.16
C ARG A 88 12.62 -14.24 6.01
N GLU A 89 12.56 -13.46 4.94
CA GLU A 89 13.44 -13.60 3.79
C GLU A 89 14.91 -13.36 4.16
N GLU A 90 15.21 -12.26 4.85
CA GLU A 90 16.57 -11.93 5.28
C GLU A 90 17.13 -12.95 6.27
N TYR A 91 16.31 -13.42 7.21
CA TYR A 91 16.71 -14.49 8.12
C TYR A 91 17.02 -15.81 7.38
N GLN A 92 16.20 -16.20 6.40
CA GLN A 92 16.48 -17.37 5.57
C GLN A 92 17.74 -17.19 4.72
N SER A 93 18.00 -15.98 4.22
CA SER A 93 19.21 -15.62 3.48
C SER A 93 20.46 -15.75 4.37
N ALA A 94 20.40 -15.25 5.60
CA ALA A 94 21.46 -15.35 6.60
C ALA A 94 21.76 -16.80 7.02
N ILE A 95 20.74 -17.66 7.15
CA ILE A 95 20.99 -19.09 7.43
C ILE A 95 21.65 -19.77 6.22
N LYS A 96 21.15 -19.51 5.00
CA LYS A 96 21.69 -20.14 3.78
C LYS A 96 23.15 -19.75 3.54
N SER A 97 23.56 -18.54 3.89
CA SER A 97 24.96 -18.12 3.82
C SER A 97 25.85 -18.77 4.90
N SER A 98 25.26 -19.17 6.05
CA SER A 98 25.97 -19.85 7.14
C SER A 98 26.09 -21.38 6.97
N ALA A 99 25.25 -22.00 6.12
CA ALA A 99 25.31 -23.43 5.87
C ALA A 99 26.53 -23.78 4.97
N PRO A 100 27.41 -24.73 5.37
CA PRO A 100 28.45 -25.21 4.46
C PRO A 100 27.77 -25.85 3.25
N THR A 101 28.20 -25.45 2.05
CA THR A 101 27.69 -25.91 0.77
C THR A 101 27.77 -27.44 0.64
N SER A 102 26.78 -28.15 1.17
CA SER A 102 26.60 -29.57 0.88
C SER A 102 25.92 -29.67 -0.48
N LEU A 103 26.68 -30.14 -1.46
CA LEU A 103 26.22 -30.45 -2.81
C LEU A 103 25.16 -31.55 -2.75
N ARG A 104 23.88 -31.18 -2.61
CA ARG A 104 22.75 -32.01 -3.01
C ARG A 104 21.86 -31.21 -3.95
N ASN A 105 22.26 -31.23 -5.21
CA ASN A 105 21.43 -30.82 -6.34
C ASN A 105 20.21 -31.74 -6.46
N VAL A 106 19.13 -31.39 -5.76
CA VAL A 106 17.79 -31.86 -6.12
C VAL A 106 17.10 -30.69 -6.81
N TYR A 107 17.18 -30.69 -8.13
CA TYR A 107 16.48 -29.72 -8.96
C TYR A 107 15.02 -30.14 -9.09
N THR A 108 14.10 -29.39 -8.46
CA THR A 108 12.66 -29.49 -8.72
C THR A 108 12.29 -28.60 -9.90
N ILE A 109 11.43 -29.10 -10.80
CA ILE A 109 11.04 -28.48 -12.09
C ILE A 109 10.58 -27.01 -11.91
N SER A 110 9.90 -26.71 -10.80
CA SER A 110 9.44 -25.36 -10.45
C SER A 110 10.57 -24.33 -10.32
N LYS A 111 11.79 -24.74 -9.94
CA LYS A 111 12.94 -23.83 -9.81
C LYS A 111 13.65 -23.57 -11.15
N PHE A 112 13.47 -24.44 -12.14
CA PHE A 112 14.10 -24.32 -13.46
C PHE A 112 13.40 -23.31 -14.38
N VAL A 113 12.08 -23.14 -14.21
CA VAL A 113 11.27 -22.19 -14.98
C VAL A 113 11.50 -20.74 -14.53
N LEU A 114 11.84 -20.54 -13.25
CA LEU A 114 12.03 -19.21 -12.66
C LEU A 114 13.39 -18.56 -12.97
N GLN A 115 14.46 -19.34 -13.17
CA GLN A 115 15.81 -18.76 -13.21
C GLN A 115 16.39 -18.54 -14.61
N GLY A 116 15.81 -19.08 -15.68
CA GLY A 116 16.46 -19.01 -17.00
C GLY A 116 17.89 -19.59 -16.98
N GLN A 117 18.57 -19.67 -18.12
CA GLN A 117 19.93 -20.23 -18.14
C GLN A 117 20.95 -19.27 -17.49
N PRO A 118 21.76 -19.72 -16.51
CA PRO A 118 22.80 -18.88 -15.94
C PRO A 118 24.01 -18.79 -16.90
N ARG A 119 24.31 -17.57 -17.37
CA ARG A 119 25.55 -17.25 -18.07
C ARG A 119 26.70 -17.28 -17.04
N LYS A 120 27.74 -18.08 -17.32
CA LYS A 120 28.96 -18.15 -16.50
C LYS A 120 29.63 -16.77 -16.40
N GLN A 121 29.58 -16.14 -15.22
CA GLN A 121 30.52 -15.11 -14.82
C GLN A 121 31.35 -15.62 -13.65
N THR A 122 32.65 -15.69 -13.89
CA THR A 122 33.72 -15.91 -12.91
C THR A 122 33.80 -14.69 -12.00
N VAL A 123 33.48 -14.84 -10.72
CA VAL A 123 33.68 -13.79 -9.70
C VAL A 123 34.74 -14.25 -8.72
N GLY A 124 35.79 -13.44 -8.59
CA GLY A 124 36.88 -13.61 -7.65
C GLY A 124 36.41 -13.52 -6.20
N ALA A 125 37.16 -14.18 -5.33
CA ALA A 125 36.91 -14.24 -3.90
C ALA A 125 36.86 -12.85 -3.23
N PRO A 126 35.88 -12.58 -2.35
CA PRO A 126 36.03 -11.54 -1.36
C PRO A 126 36.66 -12.10 -0.07
N LYS A 127 37.47 -11.25 0.54
CA LYS A 127 38.22 -11.48 1.77
C LYS A 127 37.28 -11.44 2.97
N SER A 128 37.45 -12.42 3.85
CA SER A 128 37.19 -12.43 5.30
C SER A 128 36.30 -11.30 5.86
N GLU A 129 35.01 -11.57 5.97
CA GLU A 129 34.16 -10.99 7.01
C GLU A 129 33.73 -12.12 7.96
N THR A 130 33.74 -11.79 9.24
CA THR A 130 33.65 -12.67 10.40
C THR A 130 32.35 -13.49 10.38
N THR A 131 32.45 -14.78 10.05
CA THR A 131 31.34 -15.74 10.08
C THR A 131 31.02 -16.10 11.55
N ALA A 132 30.15 -15.31 12.18
CA ALA A 132 29.54 -15.70 13.44
C ALA A 132 28.46 -16.75 13.14
N THR A 133 28.67 -17.99 13.57
CA THR A 133 27.64 -19.03 13.55
C THR A 133 26.56 -18.63 14.57
N LEU A 134 25.44 -18.10 14.10
CA LEU A 134 24.31 -17.72 14.94
C LEU A 134 23.66 -19.01 15.47
N LYS A 135 23.92 -19.36 16.73
CA LYS A 135 23.18 -20.43 17.42
C LYS A 135 21.89 -19.84 17.98
N GLU A 136 20.77 -20.45 17.63
CA GLU A 136 19.49 -20.14 18.28
C GLU A 136 19.45 -20.78 19.67
N ASP A 137 18.76 -20.11 20.59
CA ASP A 137 18.49 -20.63 21.94
C ASP A 137 19.75 -21.09 22.71
N ASP A 138 20.81 -20.26 22.69
CA ASP A 138 22.00 -20.49 23.50
C ASP A 138 21.67 -20.31 25.00
N PRO A 139 21.82 -21.34 25.85
CA PRO A 139 21.48 -21.28 27.27
C PRO A 139 22.39 -20.35 28.07
N ASP A 140 23.59 -20.03 27.58
CA ASP A 140 24.58 -19.21 28.28
C ASP A 140 24.43 -17.70 27.99
N ASP A 141 23.92 -17.31 26.81
CA ASP A 141 23.62 -15.92 26.45
C ASP A 141 22.43 -15.80 25.47
N PRO A 142 21.20 -15.60 25.97
CA PRO A 142 19.99 -15.52 25.14
C PRO A 142 19.93 -14.28 24.24
N ASP A 143 20.76 -13.26 24.51
CA ASP A 143 20.79 -12.01 23.75
C ASP A 143 21.86 -12.04 22.63
N SER A 144 22.73 -13.05 22.60
CA SER A 144 23.80 -13.19 21.60
C SER A 144 23.24 -13.26 20.17
N PHE A 145 22.21 -14.08 19.97
CA PHE A 145 21.47 -14.21 18.72
C PHE A 145 20.85 -12.88 18.28
N ALA A 146 20.16 -12.20 19.20
CA ALA A 146 19.53 -10.91 18.94
C ALA A 146 20.54 -9.86 18.49
N ARG A 147 21.71 -9.77 19.13
CA ARG A 147 22.74 -8.77 18.79
C ARG A 147 23.32 -8.99 17.40
N GLY A 148 23.46 -10.24 16.96
CA GLY A 148 23.97 -10.57 15.62
C GLY A 148 22.99 -10.29 14.49
N ILE A 149 21.71 -10.67 14.67
CA ILE A 149 20.70 -10.56 13.60
C ILE A 149 20.04 -9.17 13.54
N LYS A 150 19.97 -8.43 14.66
CA LYS A 150 19.29 -7.13 14.72
C LYS A 150 19.73 -6.13 13.65
N PRO A 151 21.04 -5.93 13.36
CA PRO A 151 21.46 -5.01 12.30
C PRO A 151 20.86 -5.38 10.93
N ILE A 152 20.87 -6.67 10.58
CA ILE A 152 20.32 -7.20 9.32
C ILE A 152 18.80 -6.94 9.27
N LEU A 153 18.08 -7.22 10.36
CA LEU A 153 16.64 -6.98 10.41
C LEU A 153 16.29 -5.49 10.40
N MET A 154 17.16 -4.63 10.94
CA MET A 154 16.97 -3.18 10.92
C MET A 154 17.19 -2.61 9.52
N GLU A 155 18.14 -3.16 8.77
CA GLU A 155 18.35 -2.87 7.34
C GLU A 155 17.11 -3.28 6.54
N ALA A 156 16.58 -4.49 6.75
CA ALA A 156 15.35 -4.96 6.10
C ALA A 156 14.13 -4.03 6.34
N ILE A 157 14.00 -3.47 7.54
CA ILE A 157 12.94 -2.49 7.87
C ILE A 157 13.22 -1.14 7.21
N GLN A 158 14.48 -0.74 7.10
CA GLN A 158 14.88 0.48 6.43
C GLN A 158 14.61 0.40 4.92
N ASP A 159 14.81 -0.75 4.29
CA ASP A 159 14.49 -0.97 2.89
C ASP A 159 13.00 -0.74 2.60
N VAL A 160 12.11 -1.22 3.50
CA VAL A 160 10.66 -0.94 3.38
C VAL A 160 10.38 0.56 3.49
N LEU A 161 11.11 1.29 4.34
CA LEU A 161 10.95 2.74 4.47
C LEU A 161 11.36 3.47 3.19
N ASP A 162 12.51 3.10 2.64
CA ASP A 162 13.07 3.69 1.42
C ASP A 162 12.18 3.36 0.20
N GLU A 163 11.60 2.15 0.16
CA GLU A 163 10.57 1.76 -0.81
C GLU A 163 9.36 2.70 -0.72
N LEU A 164 8.81 2.92 0.48
CA LEU A 164 7.66 3.80 0.72
C LEU A 164 7.92 5.28 0.35
N GLU A 165 9.15 5.75 0.45
CA GLU A 165 9.54 7.10 0.06
C GLU A 165 9.65 7.26 -1.46
N THR A 166 10.14 6.25 -2.15
CA THR A 166 10.42 6.27 -3.60
C THR A 166 9.22 5.86 -4.49
N VAL A 167 8.11 5.39 -3.90
CA VAL A 167 6.92 4.91 -4.66
C VAL A 167 6.44 5.90 -5.72
N TYR A 168 6.33 7.18 -5.37
CA TYR A 168 5.75 8.18 -6.29
C TYR A 168 6.66 8.39 -7.51
N ASP A 169 7.97 8.41 -7.31
CA ASP A 169 8.92 8.58 -8.39
C ASP A 169 8.92 7.35 -9.29
N ASN A 170 8.90 6.15 -8.70
CA ASN A 170 8.88 4.89 -9.46
C ASN A 170 7.62 4.74 -10.32
N VAL A 171 6.44 5.01 -9.74
CA VAL A 171 5.17 5.00 -10.49
C VAL A 171 5.16 6.10 -11.56
N SER A 172 5.72 7.28 -11.28
CA SER A 172 5.74 8.38 -12.24
C SER A 172 6.65 8.15 -13.46
N LYS A 173 7.60 7.21 -13.41
CA LYS A 173 8.50 6.89 -14.54
C LYS A 173 7.75 6.26 -15.71
N THR A 174 6.73 5.44 -15.43
CA THR A 174 5.92 4.75 -16.46
C THR A 174 4.90 5.69 -17.11
N ALA A 175 4.71 6.91 -16.60
CA ALA A 175 3.69 7.84 -17.11
C ALA A 175 3.83 8.19 -18.60
N LYS A 176 5.07 8.19 -19.10
CA LYS A 176 5.38 8.49 -20.52
C LYS A 176 4.85 7.42 -21.47
N ASP A 177 4.66 6.20 -21.00
CA ASP A 177 4.22 5.09 -21.84
C ASP A 177 2.69 5.07 -21.97
N HIS A 178 1.96 5.60 -20.97
CA HIS A 178 0.49 5.58 -20.92
C HIS A 178 -0.20 6.86 -21.42
N ILE A 179 0.44 8.02 -21.27
CA ILE A 179 -0.16 9.32 -21.58
C ILE A 179 0.40 9.84 -22.89
N HIS A 180 -0.42 9.97 -23.94
CA HIS A 180 0.00 10.55 -25.22
C HIS A 180 -0.41 12.03 -25.37
N SER A 181 0.19 12.72 -26.35
CA SER A 181 -0.16 14.12 -26.64
C SER A 181 -1.60 14.24 -27.12
N ASP A 182 -2.24 15.35 -26.77
CA ASP A 182 -3.62 15.70 -27.14
C ASP A 182 -4.70 14.72 -26.63
N GLU A 183 -4.36 13.88 -25.65
CA GLU A 183 -5.33 13.04 -24.96
C GLU A 183 -6.11 13.81 -23.90
N ILE A 184 -7.36 13.40 -23.68
CA ILE A 184 -8.22 13.89 -22.61
C ILE A 184 -8.31 12.82 -21.53
N ILE A 185 -7.78 13.14 -20.35
CA ILE A 185 -7.74 12.23 -19.20
C ILE A 185 -8.73 12.70 -18.14
N LEU A 186 -9.54 11.79 -17.60
CA LEU A 186 -10.40 12.07 -16.45
C LEU A 186 -9.77 11.54 -15.17
N THR A 187 -9.84 12.35 -14.10
CA THR A 187 -9.40 11.99 -12.74
C THR A 187 -10.43 12.46 -11.72
N ILE A 188 -10.45 11.82 -10.54
CA ILE A 188 -11.36 12.16 -9.44
C ILE A 188 -10.54 12.53 -8.20
N GLY A 189 -10.90 13.65 -7.57
CA GLY A 189 -10.37 14.07 -6.28
C GLY A 189 -8.88 14.39 -6.30
N HIS A 190 -8.25 14.31 -5.13
CA HIS A 190 -6.81 14.52 -4.98
C HIS A 190 -6.07 13.26 -4.56
N SER A 191 -5.28 12.70 -5.49
CA SER A 191 -4.33 11.63 -5.21
C SER A 191 -2.91 12.08 -5.53
N ARG A 192 -2.02 12.08 -4.53
CA ARG A 192 -0.61 12.46 -4.69
C ARG A 192 0.13 11.58 -5.71
N THR A 193 -0.23 10.30 -5.80
CA THR A 193 0.36 9.37 -6.76
C THR A 193 -0.03 9.75 -8.19
N VAL A 194 -1.32 10.05 -8.42
CA VAL A 194 -1.82 10.48 -9.74
C VAL A 194 -1.27 11.86 -10.10
N GLU A 195 -1.17 12.77 -9.13
CA GLU A 195 -0.58 14.10 -9.33
C GLU A 195 0.87 14.00 -9.82
N ALA A 196 1.70 13.20 -9.14
CA ALA A 196 3.10 12.98 -9.53
C ALA A 196 3.20 12.30 -10.92
N PHE A 197 2.31 11.34 -11.19
CA PHE A 197 2.23 10.64 -12.47
C PHE A 197 1.92 11.61 -13.62
N LEU A 198 0.89 12.46 -13.47
CA LEU A 198 0.52 13.46 -14.46
C LEU A 198 1.64 14.52 -14.63
N LYS A 199 2.18 15.04 -13.52
CA LYS A 199 3.29 16.01 -13.59
C LYS A 199 4.50 15.46 -14.33
N SER A 200 4.88 14.21 -14.11
CA SER A 200 5.98 13.56 -14.85
C SER A 200 5.73 13.54 -16.36
N ALA A 201 4.52 13.16 -16.79
CA ALA A 201 4.14 13.17 -18.21
C ALA A 201 4.10 14.58 -18.82
N GLY A 202 3.65 15.58 -18.03
CA GLY A 202 3.47 16.96 -18.47
C GLY A 202 4.75 17.67 -18.92
N HIS A 203 5.92 17.22 -18.45
CA HIS A 203 7.21 17.74 -18.92
C HIS A 203 7.52 17.36 -20.38
N THR A 204 6.92 16.28 -20.88
CA THR A 204 7.26 15.71 -22.19
C THR A 204 6.15 15.86 -23.22
N ARG A 205 4.89 15.95 -22.78
CA ARG A 205 3.71 15.89 -23.66
C ARG A 205 2.67 16.90 -23.19
N ASN A 206 1.98 17.49 -24.16
CA ASN A 206 0.85 18.38 -23.91
C ASN A 206 -0.43 17.56 -24.00
N TYR A 207 -1.25 17.59 -22.96
CA TYR A 207 -2.52 16.88 -22.90
C TYR A 207 -3.48 17.65 -21.97
N THR A 208 -4.74 17.22 -21.94
CA THR A 208 -5.79 17.86 -21.16
C THR A 208 -6.27 16.94 -20.05
N VAL A 209 -6.38 17.46 -18.83
CA VAL A 209 -6.92 16.73 -17.67
C VAL A 209 -8.24 17.33 -17.25
N ILE A 210 -9.26 16.48 -17.14
CA ILE A 210 -10.51 16.80 -16.49
C ILE A 210 -10.44 16.26 -15.06
N VAL A 211 -10.69 17.12 -14.08
CA VAL A 211 -10.68 16.80 -12.66
C VAL A 211 -12.10 16.94 -12.13
N ALA A 212 -12.65 15.87 -11.58
CA ALA A 212 -13.91 15.93 -10.85
C ALA A 212 -13.67 16.41 -9.42
N GLU A 213 -14.49 17.35 -8.93
CA GLU A 213 -14.25 18.03 -7.66
C GLU A 213 -14.42 17.14 -6.41
N THR A 214 -15.19 16.05 -6.49
CA THR A 214 -15.46 15.12 -5.37
C THR A 214 -16.15 15.83 -4.19
N ALA A 215 -17.37 16.33 -4.42
CA ALA A 215 -18.23 16.83 -3.37
C ALA A 215 -18.59 15.67 -2.41
N PRO A 216 -18.56 15.87 -1.07
CA PRO A 216 -18.49 17.13 -0.33
C PRO A 216 -17.06 17.58 0.05
N SER A 217 -16.03 16.78 -0.26
CA SER A 217 -14.64 17.06 0.18
C SER A 217 -13.95 18.18 -0.61
N TYR A 218 -14.38 18.41 -1.85
CA TYR A 218 -13.80 19.36 -2.81
C TYR A 218 -12.28 19.21 -3.03
N SER A 219 -11.73 18.02 -2.74
CA SER A 219 -10.30 17.75 -2.87
C SER A 219 -9.78 17.95 -4.30
N GLY A 220 -10.62 17.77 -5.32
CA GLY A 220 -10.25 17.98 -6.73
C GLY A 220 -9.81 19.42 -7.05
N HIS A 221 -10.23 20.42 -6.25
CA HIS A 221 -9.80 21.81 -6.43
C HIS A 221 -8.30 21.97 -6.18
N ASP A 222 -7.75 21.27 -5.17
CA ASP A 222 -6.32 21.28 -4.87
C ASP A 222 -5.51 20.57 -5.96
N MET A 223 -6.03 19.47 -6.50
CA MET A 223 -5.45 18.78 -7.67
C MET A 223 -5.39 19.71 -8.89
N ALA A 224 -6.50 20.37 -9.21
CA ALA A 224 -6.57 21.30 -10.34
C ALA A 224 -5.57 22.46 -10.17
N ARG A 225 -5.45 23.02 -8.95
CA ARG A 225 -4.45 24.04 -8.63
C ARG A 225 -3.02 23.51 -8.84
N ALA A 226 -2.73 22.31 -8.38
CA ALA A 226 -1.41 21.70 -8.46
C ALA A 226 -0.98 21.38 -9.90
N LEU A 227 -1.92 20.94 -10.75
CA LEU A 227 -1.68 20.65 -12.16
C LEU A 227 -1.59 21.93 -13.01
N SER A 228 -2.43 22.92 -12.72
CA SER A 228 -2.38 24.24 -13.37
C SER A 228 -1.04 24.94 -13.09
N ALA A 229 -0.53 24.86 -11.86
CA ALA A 229 0.80 25.37 -11.50
C ALA A 229 1.94 24.69 -12.26
N ALA A 230 1.75 23.44 -12.70
CA ALA A 230 2.70 22.71 -13.52
C ALA A 230 2.55 22.98 -15.04
N GLY A 231 1.60 23.83 -15.45
CA GLY A 231 1.38 24.19 -16.85
C GLY A 231 0.52 23.19 -17.64
N ILE A 232 -0.18 22.27 -16.96
CA ILE A 232 -1.07 21.30 -17.61
C ILE A 232 -2.46 21.93 -17.81
N SER A 233 -3.03 21.76 -19.01
CA SER A 233 -4.41 22.20 -19.31
C SER A 233 -5.40 21.40 -18.45
N THR A 234 -6.07 22.08 -17.52
CA THR A 234 -6.96 21.44 -16.55
C THR A 234 -8.35 22.03 -16.56
N PHE A 235 -9.36 21.17 -16.57
CA PHE A 235 -10.78 21.53 -16.44
C PHE A 235 -11.34 20.93 -15.17
N LEU A 236 -11.98 21.76 -14.34
CA LEU A 236 -12.69 21.31 -13.16
C LEU A 236 -14.16 21.07 -13.52
N VAL A 237 -14.71 19.91 -13.16
CA VAL A 237 -16.10 19.54 -13.42
C VAL A 237 -16.79 19.06 -12.14
N PRO A 238 -18.11 19.27 -11.99
CA PRO A 238 -18.87 18.64 -10.93
C PRO A 238 -19.02 17.14 -11.18
N ASP A 239 -19.16 16.35 -10.12
CA ASP A 239 -19.22 14.89 -10.22
C ASP A 239 -20.43 14.41 -11.04
N SER A 240 -21.53 15.16 -11.03
CA SER A 240 -22.73 14.89 -11.84
C SER A 240 -22.49 14.97 -13.36
N SER A 241 -21.45 15.69 -13.79
CA SER A 241 -21.12 15.86 -15.21
C SER A 241 -20.21 14.76 -15.75
N ILE A 242 -19.67 13.88 -14.90
CA ILE A 242 -18.73 12.81 -15.30
C ILE A 242 -19.32 11.96 -16.44
N TYR A 243 -20.58 11.55 -16.32
CA TYR A 243 -21.22 10.72 -17.35
C TYR A 243 -21.40 11.47 -18.68
N ALA A 244 -21.73 12.76 -18.65
CA ALA A 244 -21.99 13.55 -19.86
C ALA A 244 -20.71 13.79 -20.68
N ILE A 245 -19.58 14.00 -20.01
CA ILE A 245 -18.30 14.28 -20.67
C ILE A 245 -17.54 13.00 -21.05
N MET A 246 -17.95 11.84 -20.54
CA MET A 246 -17.26 10.56 -20.75
C MET A 246 -17.08 10.21 -22.24
N SER A 247 -18.02 10.62 -23.10
CA SER A 247 -17.94 10.43 -24.55
C SER A 247 -16.71 11.05 -25.23
N ARG A 248 -16.04 12.01 -24.58
CA ARG A 248 -14.84 12.69 -25.10
C ARG A 248 -13.56 12.29 -24.37
N VAL A 249 -13.67 11.58 -23.27
CA VAL A 249 -12.52 11.16 -22.45
C VAL A 249 -11.85 9.97 -23.11
N ASN A 250 -10.53 9.99 -23.25
CA ASN A 250 -9.77 8.88 -23.82
C ASN A 250 -9.43 7.82 -22.78
N LYS A 251 -9.10 8.24 -21.55
CA LYS A 251 -8.71 7.35 -20.44
C LYS A 251 -9.13 7.93 -19.10
N ILE A 252 -9.38 7.06 -18.13
CA ILE A 252 -9.57 7.45 -16.72
C ILE A 252 -8.36 7.01 -15.92
N ILE A 253 -7.81 7.91 -15.11
CA ILE A 253 -6.74 7.58 -14.16
C ILE A 253 -7.27 7.78 -12.74
N LEU A 254 -7.33 6.69 -11.98
CA LEU A 254 -7.82 6.68 -10.61
C LEU A 254 -6.70 6.41 -9.62
N GLY A 255 -6.83 6.95 -8.41
CA GLY A 255 -6.00 6.60 -7.27
C GLY A 255 -6.70 5.60 -6.36
N ALA A 256 -5.96 4.62 -5.87
CA ALA A 256 -6.46 3.68 -4.87
C ALA A 256 -6.22 4.16 -3.44
N HIS A 257 -7.12 3.86 -2.52
CA HIS A 257 -6.81 3.81 -1.09
C HIS A 257 -6.21 2.44 -0.73
N ALA A 258 -6.90 1.36 -1.10
CA ALA A 258 -6.43 -0.02 -0.96
C ALA A 258 -6.88 -0.87 -2.15
N ILE A 259 -6.10 -1.90 -2.49
CA ILE A 259 -6.47 -2.91 -3.49
C ILE A 259 -6.57 -4.24 -2.75
N LEU A 260 -7.66 -4.97 -2.97
CA LEU A 260 -7.97 -6.21 -2.27
C LEU A 260 -7.47 -7.44 -3.06
N ALA A 261 -7.48 -8.61 -2.42
CA ALA A 261 -6.96 -9.85 -3.02
C ALA A 261 -7.72 -10.31 -4.27
N ASN A 262 -8.98 -9.91 -4.40
CA ASN A 262 -9.81 -10.16 -5.58
C ASN A 262 -9.49 -9.20 -6.76
N GLY A 263 -8.59 -8.23 -6.58
CA GLY A 263 -8.34 -7.14 -7.51
C GLY A 263 -9.35 -6.00 -7.42
N GLY A 264 -10.30 -6.08 -6.49
CA GLY A 264 -11.24 -5.00 -6.20
C GLY A 264 -10.53 -3.81 -5.56
N LEU A 265 -11.04 -2.62 -5.83
CA LEU A 265 -10.43 -1.36 -5.47
C LEU A 265 -11.28 -0.63 -4.44
N VAL A 266 -10.67 -0.24 -3.32
CA VAL A 266 -11.24 0.74 -2.39
C VAL A 266 -10.65 2.10 -2.75
N ALA A 267 -11.50 3.03 -3.20
CA ALA A 267 -11.10 4.36 -3.65
C ALA A 267 -12.01 5.43 -3.04
N ILE A 268 -11.77 6.70 -3.34
CA ILE A 268 -12.62 7.80 -2.84
C ILE A 268 -14.02 7.73 -3.48
N THR A 269 -15.02 8.23 -2.78
CA THR A 269 -16.40 8.35 -3.28
C THR A 269 -16.45 8.97 -4.68
N GLY A 270 -17.25 8.37 -5.57
CA GLY A 270 -17.36 8.78 -6.97
C GLY A 270 -16.48 7.98 -7.92
N SER A 271 -15.53 7.20 -7.41
CA SER A 271 -14.71 6.30 -8.25
C SER A 271 -15.55 5.23 -8.94
N LEU A 272 -16.57 4.65 -8.28
CA LEU A 272 -17.47 3.70 -8.92
C LEU A 272 -18.32 4.38 -10.01
N LEU A 273 -18.74 5.63 -9.79
CA LEU A 273 -19.48 6.40 -10.78
C LEU A 273 -18.65 6.63 -12.05
N ALA A 274 -17.37 7.02 -11.91
CA ALA A 274 -16.48 7.11 -13.08
C ALA A 274 -16.25 5.76 -13.73
N ALA A 275 -15.98 4.70 -12.96
CA ALA A 275 -15.65 3.39 -13.52
C ALA A 275 -16.83 2.75 -14.27
N THR A 276 -18.05 2.88 -13.74
CA THR A 276 -19.27 2.41 -14.40
C THR A 276 -19.58 3.23 -15.66
N ALA A 277 -19.43 4.56 -15.59
CA ALA A 277 -19.53 5.42 -16.77
C ALA A 277 -18.47 5.05 -17.83
N ALA A 278 -17.25 4.71 -17.40
CA ALA A 278 -16.17 4.29 -18.29
C ALA A 278 -16.54 3.03 -19.05
N ARG A 279 -17.04 2.02 -18.32
CA ARG A 279 -17.46 0.74 -18.87
C ARG A 279 -18.60 0.91 -19.88
N ALA A 280 -19.53 1.82 -19.64
CA ALA A 280 -20.62 2.13 -20.58
C ALA A 280 -20.11 2.79 -21.88
N HIS A 281 -19.04 3.58 -21.80
CA HIS A 281 -18.43 4.28 -22.95
C HIS A 281 -17.20 3.56 -23.53
N SER A 282 -16.89 2.36 -23.05
CA SER A 282 -15.68 1.60 -23.43
C SER A 282 -14.38 2.41 -23.28
N THR A 283 -14.32 3.31 -22.29
CA THR A 283 -13.09 4.03 -21.97
C THR A 283 -12.27 3.22 -20.95
N PRO A 284 -10.95 3.08 -21.16
CA PRO A 284 -10.10 2.29 -20.29
C PRO A 284 -9.90 2.96 -18.93
N VAL A 285 -9.95 2.16 -17.87
CA VAL A 285 -9.72 2.56 -16.48
C VAL A 285 -8.35 2.09 -16.01
N VAL A 286 -7.47 3.07 -15.76
CA VAL A 286 -6.11 2.90 -15.27
C VAL A 286 -6.07 3.28 -13.79
N VAL A 287 -5.49 2.43 -12.95
CA VAL A 287 -5.39 2.69 -11.50
C VAL A 287 -3.93 2.81 -11.10
N CYS A 288 -3.55 3.94 -10.51
CA CYS A 288 -2.19 4.16 -9.99
C CYS A 288 -2.15 3.91 -8.48
N ALA A 289 -1.36 2.93 -8.05
CA ALA A 289 -1.22 2.57 -6.64
C ALA A 289 0.16 1.98 -6.34
N GLY A 290 0.73 2.31 -5.18
CA GLY A 290 1.93 1.61 -4.70
C GLY A 290 1.60 0.21 -4.16
N GLN A 291 2.57 -0.70 -4.18
CA GLN A 291 2.41 -2.06 -3.68
C GLN A 291 2.01 -2.13 -2.21
N PHE A 292 2.43 -1.17 -1.37
CA PHE A 292 2.04 -1.10 0.03
C PHE A 292 0.51 -0.97 0.27
N LYS A 293 -0.27 -0.64 -0.77
CA LYS A 293 -1.75 -0.60 -0.73
C LYS A 293 -2.40 -1.93 -1.09
N LEU A 294 -1.65 -2.90 -1.62
CA LEU A 294 -2.14 -4.24 -1.90
C LEU A 294 -2.42 -4.96 -0.58
N THR A 295 -3.62 -5.51 -0.45
CA THR A 295 -4.13 -6.12 0.77
C THR A 295 -4.46 -7.58 0.48
N PRO A 296 -3.92 -8.54 1.24
CA PRO A 296 -4.20 -9.97 1.05
C PRO A 296 -5.59 -10.37 1.58
N LEU A 297 -6.27 -9.47 2.28
CA LEU A 297 -7.62 -9.69 2.77
C LEU A 297 -8.64 -9.70 1.63
N TRP A 298 -9.59 -10.62 1.72
CA TRP A 298 -10.75 -10.65 0.85
C TRP A 298 -11.86 -9.78 1.45
N ASN A 299 -12.65 -9.13 0.58
CA ASN A 299 -13.88 -8.49 1.03
C ASN A 299 -14.93 -9.56 1.33
N LEU A 300 -14.88 -10.16 2.53
CA LEU A 300 -15.84 -11.17 2.98
C LEU A 300 -17.24 -10.60 3.24
N TYR A 301 -17.35 -9.29 3.42
CA TYR A 301 -18.59 -8.60 3.72
C TYR A 301 -19.04 -7.80 2.49
N HIS A 302 -20.14 -8.24 1.89
CA HIS A 302 -20.84 -7.63 0.76
C HIS A 302 -20.74 -6.08 0.76
N ASP A 303 -20.65 -5.49 -0.45
CA ASP A 303 -20.61 -4.06 -0.90
C ASP A 303 -20.78 -2.91 0.12
N TYR A 304 -21.51 -3.09 1.22
CA TYR A 304 -21.76 -2.09 2.27
C TYR A 304 -20.79 -2.13 3.46
N GLY A 305 -20.16 -3.27 3.76
CA GLY A 305 -19.27 -3.42 4.93
C GLY A 305 -17.94 -2.66 4.80
N ALA A 306 -17.50 -2.42 3.58
CA ALA A 306 -16.25 -1.74 3.25
C ALA A 306 -16.35 -0.20 3.26
N LEU A 307 -17.57 0.35 3.32
CA LEU A 307 -17.78 1.79 3.27
C LEU A 307 -17.40 2.41 4.63
N ASP A 308 -16.52 3.42 4.59
CA ASP A 308 -16.34 4.31 5.74
C ASP A 308 -17.26 5.51 5.62
N PHE A 309 -17.86 5.91 6.75
CA PHE A 309 -18.69 7.09 6.81
C PHE A 309 -17.86 8.22 7.43
N ALA A 310 -17.85 9.35 6.74
CA ALA A 310 -17.26 10.59 7.20
C ALA A 310 -18.33 11.46 7.89
N ASP A 311 -17.89 12.60 8.41
CA ASP A 311 -18.74 13.51 9.17
C ASP A 311 -19.87 14.06 8.30
N PRO A 312 -21.15 13.92 8.70
CA PRO A 312 -22.29 14.44 7.95
C PRO A 312 -22.32 15.97 7.83
N SER A 313 -21.60 16.67 8.71
CA SER A 313 -21.50 18.14 8.71
C SER A 313 -20.87 18.70 7.44
N SER A 314 -20.08 17.90 6.73
CA SER A 314 -19.52 18.28 5.43
C SER A 314 -20.55 18.31 4.31
N VAL A 315 -21.64 17.53 4.43
CA VAL A 315 -22.74 17.49 3.47
C VAL A 315 -23.79 18.54 3.81
N LEU A 316 -24.20 18.61 5.07
CA LEU A 316 -25.20 19.56 5.55
C LEU A 316 -24.68 20.30 6.78
N GLY A 317 -24.57 21.63 6.65
CA GLY A 317 -24.15 22.49 7.75
C GLY A 317 -25.17 22.50 8.89
N PHE A 318 -24.68 22.60 10.12
CA PHE A 318 -25.54 22.68 11.32
C PHE A 318 -26.41 23.95 11.36
N GLU A 319 -26.06 24.97 10.57
CA GLU A 319 -26.81 26.21 10.42
C GLU A 319 -28.24 25.96 9.90
N GLU A 320 -28.46 24.88 9.16
CA GLU A 320 -29.77 24.50 8.60
C GLU A 320 -30.59 23.61 9.56
N GLY A 321 -30.70 24.01 10.83
CA GLY A 321 -31.28 23.20 11.90
C GLY A 321 -32.67 22.62 11.62
N LYS A 322 -33.53 23.33 10.88
CA LYS A 322 -34.87 22.83 10.48
C LYS A 322 -34.82 21.62 9.53
N LEU A 323 -33.76 21.53 8.72
CA LEU A 323 -33.56 20.46 7.75
C LEU A 323 -32.89 19.26 8.43
N VAL A 324 -31.89 19.52 9.28
CA VAL A 324 -31.17 18.51 10.07
C VAL A 324 -32.12 17.69 10.96
N GLU A 325 -33.16 18.32 11.52
CA GLU A 325 -34.16 17.61 12.35
C GLU A 325 -35.05 16.64 11.57
N ARG A 326 -35.12 16.75 10.24
CA ARG A 326 -36.10 16.02 9.40
C ARG A 326 -35.46 15.07 8.40
N VAL A 327 -34.17 15.22 8.12
CA VAL A 327 -33.48 14.51 7.06
C VAL A 327 -32.30 13.74 7.65
N ASP A 328 -32.24 12.44 7.36
CA ASP A 328 -31.09 11.61 7.67
C ASP A 328 -29.99 11.87 6.64
N VAL A 329 -28.85 12.42 7.10
CA VAL A 329 -27.71 12.76 6.25
C VAL A 329 -26.63 11.69 6.38
N VAL A 330 -26.23 11.09 5.26
CA VAL A 330 -25.19 10.07 5.19
C VAL A 330 -24.07 10.55 4.28
N ASN A 331 -22.83 10.34 4.70
CA ASN A 331 -21.64 10.72 3.94
C ASN A 331 -20.68 9.54 3.81
N PRO A 332 -20.78 8.71 2.75
CA PRO A 332 -19.79 7.70 2.47
C PRO A 332 -18.48 8.37 1.97
N TYR A 333 -17.34 7.93 2.51
CA TYR A 333 -16.02 8.46 2.19
C TYR A 333 -15.25 7.62 1.19
N TYR A 334 -15.39 6.30 1.29
CA TYR A 334 -14.82 5.35 0.35
C TYR A 334 -15.90 4.71 -0.51
N ASP A 335 -15.48 4.25 -1.66
CA ASP A 335 -16.26 3.52 -2.65
C ASP A 335 -15.55 2.22 -2.99
N TYR A 336 -16.32 1.20 -3.32
CA TYR A 336 -15.78 -0.08 -3.76
C TYR A 336 -16.02 -0.24 -5.26
N VAL A 337 -14.93 -0.38 -6.02
CA VAL A 337 -14.94 -0.61 -7.46
C VAL A 337 -14.58 -2.07 -7.71
N GLY A 338 -15.48 -2.78 -8.39
CA GLY A 338 -15.26 -4.18 -8.74
C GLY A 338 -14.05 -4.36 -9.69
N PRO A 339 -13.32 -5.48 -9.59
CA PRO A 339 -12.17 -5.77 -10.45
C PRO A 339 -12.53 -5.79 -11.94
N GLU A 340 -13.79 -6.11 -12.28
CA GLU A 340 -14.31 -6.11 -13.63
C GLU A 340 -14.42 -4.74 -14.28
N LEU A 341 -14.26 -3.65 -13.52
CA LEU A 341 -14.28 -2.27 -14.04
C LEU A 341 -12.87 -1.69 -14.22
N VAL A 342 -11.83 -2.40 -13.76
CA VAL A 342 -10.43 -1.96 -13.86
C VAL A 342 -9.74 -2.71 -14.99
N ASP A 343 -8.99 -2.01 -15.84
CA ASP A 343 -8.30 -2.65 -16.96
C ASP A 343 -6.79 -2.85 -16.66
N VAL A 344 -6.14 -1.90 -15.97
CA VAL A 344 -4.71 -2.00 -15.62
C VAL A 344 -4.38 -1.31 -14.30
N PHE A 345 -3.47 -1.94 -13.54
CA PHE A 345 -2.84 -1.38 -12.35
C PHE A 345 -1.42 -0.93 -12.67
N ILE A 346 -1.10 0.34 -12.40
CA ILE A 346 0.25 0.88 -12.47
C ILE A 346 0.82 0.92 -11.06
N THR A 347 1.86 0.12 -10.84
CA THR A 347 2.57 -0.01 -9.56
C THR A 347 4.05 0.36 -9.68
N ASN A 348 4.79 0.30 -8.58
CA ASN A 348 6.23 0.57 -8.58
C ASN A 348 7.06 -0.43 -9.41
N ASP A 349 6.59 -1.66 -9.56
CA ASP A 349 7.27 -2.71 -10.33
C ASP A 349 6.81 -2.78 -11.79
N GLY A 350 5.87 -1.90 -12.17
CA GLY A 350 5.33 -1.78 -13.50
C GLY A 350 3.83 -2.01 -13.57
N ASP A 351 3.40 -2.37 -14.78
CA ASP A 351 1.99 -2.46 -15.15
C ASP A 351 1.49 -3.90 -15.03
N HIS A 352 0.34 -4.06 -14.40
CA HIS A 352 -0.23 -5.36 -14.09
C HIS A 352 -1.71 -5.43 -14.44
N PRO A 353 -2.17 -6.47 -15.14
CA PRO A 353 -3.60 -6.73 -15.27
C PRO A 353 -4.21 -7.11 -13.90
N PRO A 354 -5.53 -6.90 -13.70
CA PRO A 354 -6.20 -7.29 -12.46
C PRO A 354 -6.00 -8.76 -12.07
N SER A 355 -5.90 -9.66 -13.05
CA SER A 355 -5.70 -11.09 -12.81
C SER A 355 -4.33 -11.44 -12.20
N SER A 356 -3.31 -10.60 -12.38
CA SER A 356 -1.98 -10.84 -11.79
C SER A 356 -1.84 -10.30 -10.37
N VAL A 357 -2.83 -9.56 -9.84
CA VAL A 357 -2.78 -8.99 -8.49
C VAL A 357 -2.57 -10.08 -7.43
N TYR A 358 -3.21 -11.25 -7.58
CA TYR A 358 -3.00 -12.40 -6.69
C TYR A 358 -1.52 -12.84 -6.63
N ARG A 359 -0.83 -12.82 -7.78
CA ARG A 359 0.59 -13.19 -7.84
C ARG A 359 1.46 -12.16 -7.11
N LEU A 360 1.19 -10.87 -7.30
CA LEU A 360 1.90 -9.80 -6.60
C LEU A 360 1.73 -9.90 -5.09
N ILE A 361 0.50 -10.15 -4.63
CA ILE A 361 0.20 -10.34 -3.20
C ILE A 361 1.00 -11.52 -2.65
N LYS A 362 1.05 -12.63 -3.37
CA LYS A 362 1.82 -13.82 -2.95
C LYS A 362 3.34 -13.63 -2.99
N GLU A 363 3.84 -12.75 -3.85
CA GLU A 363 5.25 -12.35 -3.89
C GLU A 363 5.59 -11.31 -2.80
N THR A 364 4.58 -10.61 -2.25
CA THR A 364 4.77 -9.51 -1.29
C THR A 364 4.52 -9.94 0.17
N TYR A 365 3.64 -10.93 0.37
CA TYR A 365 3.15 -11.35 1.68
C TYR A 365 3.18 -12.87 1.84
N ASP A 366 3.40 -13.32 3.07
CA ASP A 366 3.34 -14.73 3.42
C ASP A 366 1.92 -15.20 3.76
N ASP A 367 1.60 -16.43 3.38
CA ASP A 367 0.28 -17.04 3.61
C ASP A 367 -0.08 -17.14 5.11
N ASP A 368 0.93 -17.25 5.99
CA ASP A 368 0.73 -17.37 7.42
C ASP A 368 0.16 -16.09 8.06
N ASP A 369 0.42 -14.91 7.48
CA ASP A 369 0.11 -13.60 8.07
C ASP A 369 -1.19 -12.96 7.56
N HIS A 370 -2.05 -13.72 6.87
CA HIS A 370 -3.36 -13.21 6.46
C HIS A 370 -4.17 -12.68 7.65
N GLU A 371 -4.20 -13.45 8.74
CA GLU A 371 -4.81 -13.06 10.01
C GLU A 371 -3.73 -12.59 10.98
N LEU A 372 -3.80 -11.31 11.38
CA LEU A 372 -2.88 -10.70 12.35
C LEU A 372 -3.41 -10.86 13.77
#